data_AF-A0A5Q2W2A2-F1
#
_entry.id   AF-A0A5Q2W2A2-F1
#
_cell.length_a   1.000
_cell.length_b   1.000
_cell.length_c   1.000
_cell.angle_alpha   90.00
_cell.angle_beta   90.00
_cell.angle_gamma   90.00
#
_symmetry.space_group_name_H-M   'P 1'
#
loop_
_entity.id
_entity.type
_entity.pdbx_description
1 polymer ?
#
loop_
_entity_poly.entity_id
_entity_poly.type
_entity_poly.pdbx_seq_one_letter_code
_entity_poly.pdbx_strand_id
1 'polypeptide(L)'
;MNSQKLINMAIVMGAGFAATKAISLAWKGVTGHEPPKEIDDDGEISITEVVIFAAVSSAAAALVKAYASKGAKHLTARPADR
;
A
#
# COMPACT_ATOMS: atom_id res chain seq x y z
N MET A 1 -15.94 11.20 25.10
CA MET A 1 -15.19 10.69 23.93
C MET A 1 -15.26 9.17 23.97
N ASN A 2 -15.99 8.53 23.05
CA ASN A 2 -16.19 7.07 23.09
C ASN A 2 -14.85 6.32 22.96
N SER A 3 -14.59 5.37 23.85
CA SER A 3 -13.36 4.56 23.87
C SER A 3 -13.08 3.84 22.54
N GLN A 4 -14.12 3.52 21.77
CA GLN A 4 -13.99 2.97 20.41
C GLN A 4 -13.24 3.90 19.44
N LYS A 5 -13.43 5.22 19.56
CA LYS A 5 -12.74 6.20 18.71
C LYS A 5 -11.24 6.28 19.03
N LEU A 6 -10.88 6.14 20.30
CA LEU A 6 -9.48 6.08 20.74
C LEU A 6 -8.78 4.80 20.27
N ILE A 7 -9.46 3.65 20.38
CA ILE A 7 -8.92 2.37 19.90
C ILE A 7 -8.75 2.41 18.38
N ASN A 8 -9.74 2.91 17.64
CA ASN A 8 -9.63 3.05 16.19
C ASN A 8 -8.50 4.01 15.80
N MET A 9 -8.34 5.14 16.50
CA MET A 9 -7.21 6.04 16.25
C MET A 9 -5.86 5.36 16.51
N ALA A 10 -5.73 4.61 17.61
CA ALA A 10 -4.49 3.90 17.92
C ALA A 10 -4.15 2.85 16.86
N ILE A 11 -5.14 2.10 16.39
CA ILE A 11 -4.97 1.11 15.31
C ILE A 11 -4.56 1.80 14.01
N VAL A 12 -5.23 2.90 13.63
CA VAL A 12 -4.89 3.65 12.40
C VAL A 12 -3.48 4.24 12.48
N MET A 13 -3.10 4.82 13.62
CA MET A 13 -1.74 5.33 13.82
C MET A 13 -0.69 4.21 13.77
N GLY A 14 -0.96 3.07 14.42
CA GLY A 14 -0.06 1.92 14.38
C GLY A 14 0.08 1.33 12.97
N ALA A 15 -1.03 1.22 12.24
CA ALA A 15 -1.04 0.77 10.85
C ALA A 15 -0.31 1.75 9.92
N GLY A 16 -0.49 3.05 10.13
CA GLY A 16 0.23 4.09 9.39
C GLY A 16 1.74 3.99 9.61
N PHE A 17 2.18 3.82 10.86
CA PHE A 17 3.61 3.65 11.16
C PHE A 17 4.20 2.39 10.51
N ALA A 18 3.48 1.26 10.59
CA ALA A 18 3.89 0.00 9.97
C ALA A 18 3.94 0.12 8.43
N ALA A 19 2.95 0.77 7.83
CA ALA A 19 2.89 1.02 6.38
C ALA A 19 4.08 1.89 5.93
N THR A 20 4.38 2.98 6.63
CA THR A 20 5.53 3.83 6.33
C THR A 20 6.83 3.03 6.36
N LYS A 21 7.04 2.21 7.39
CA LYS A 21 8.24 1.34 7.48
C LYS A 21 8.31 0.32 6.34
N ALA A 22 7.19 -0.30 5.99
CA ALA A 22 7.12 -1.25 4.89
C ALA A 22 7.44 -0.59 3.54
N ILE A 23 6.89 0.60 3.28
CA ILE A 23 7.16 1.37 2.07
C ILE A 23 8.61 1.79 2.01
N SER A 24 9.19 2.31 3.10
CA SER A 24 10.62 2.69 3.13
C SER A 24 11.54 1.50 2.88
N LEU A 25 11.24 0.33 3.46
CA LEU A 25 12.02 -0.90 3.24
C LEU A 25 11.88 -1.40 1.80
N ALA A 26 10.67 -1.42 1.27
CA ALA A 26 10.41 -1.78 -0.12
C ALA A 26 11.22 -0.85 -1.04
N TRP A 27 11.14 0.46 -0.82
CA TRP A 27 11.84 1.46 -1.63
C TRP A 27 13.34 1.28 -1.61
N LYS A 28 13.92 1.20 -0.41
CA LYS A 28 15.36 0.97 -0.25
C LYS A 28 15.81 -0.33 -0.94
N GLY A 29 14.95 -1.35 -0.94
CA GLY A 29 15.20 -2.60 -1.65
C GLY A 29 15.22 -2.48 -3.17
N VAL A 30 14.36 -1.63 -3.77
CA VAL A 30 14.30 -1.47 -5.24
C VAL A 30 15.26 -0.41 -5.77
N THR A 31 15.40 0.72 -5.08
CA THR A 31 16.14 1.89 -5.57
C THR A 31 17.52 2.06 -4.92
N GLY A 32 17.79 1.32 -3.85
CA GLY A 32 19.05 1.41 -3.08
C GLY A 32 19.19 2.66 -2.21
N HIS A 33 18.25 3.62 -2.30
CA HIS A 33 18.28 4.90 -1.59
C HIS A 33 16.97 5.15 -0.85
N GLU A 34 16.98 6.10 0.10
CA GLU A 34 15.76 6.49 0.81
C GLU A 34 14.71 7.08 -0.15
N PRO A 35 13.40 6.84 0.10
CA PRO A 35 12.34 7.35 -0.75
C PRO A 35 12.38 8.87 -0.86
N PRO A 36 12.25 9.43 -2.09
CA PRO A 36 12.19 10.87 -2.28
C PRO A 36 11.02 11.41 -1.45
N LYS A 37 11.34 12.35 -0.54
CA LYS A 37 10.36 12.95 0.38
C LYS A 37 9.60 14.11 -0.24
N GLU A 38 10.12 14.65 -1.34
CA GLU A 38 9.55 15.76 -2.08
C GLU A 38 9.57 15.36 -3.56
N ILE A 39 8.41 15.44 -4.19
CA ILE A 39 8.32 15.48 -5.64
C ILE A 39 8.80 16.88 -5.98
N ASP A 40 9.93 17.00 -6.66
CA ASP A 40 10.43 18.30 -7.11
C ASP A 40 9.34 18.94 -7.98
N ASP A 41 8.86 20.09 -7.53
CA ASP A 41 7.71 20.85 -8.06
C ASP A 41 8.04 21.57 -9.38
N ASP A 42 9.14 21.17 -10.04
CA ASP A 42 9.55 21.66 -11.34
C ASP A 42 8.84 20.81 -12.38
N GLY A 43 7.78 21.37 -12.98
CA GLY A 43 6.78 20.72 -13.85
C GLY A 43 7.25 19.94 -15.10
N GLU A 44 8.52 19.53 -15.18
CA GLU A 44 9.00 18.48 -16.06
C GLU A 44 8.85 17.11 -15.37
N ILE A 45 7.78 16.40 -15.71
CA ILE A 45 7.56 15.03 -15.26
C ILE A 45 8.75 14.16 -15.70
N SER A 46 9.61 13.81 -14.75
CA SER A 46 10.78 12.97 -14.99
C SER A 46 10.35 11.58 -15.44
N ILE A 47 10.99 11.02 -16.48
CA ILE A 47 10.75 9.64 -16.95
C ILE A 47 10.92 8.65 -15.79
N THR A 48 11.86 8.93 -14.89
CA THR A 48 12.09 8.15 -13.67
C THR A 48 10.85 8.13 -12.79
N GLU A 49 10.15 9.26 -12.64
CA GLU A 49 8.95 9.37 -11.82
C GLU A 49 7.75 8.65 -12.44
N VAL A 50 7.60 8.69 -13.78
CA VAL A 50 6.59 7.90 -14.49
C VAL A 50 6.82 6.40 -14.26
N VAL A 51 8.07 5.94 -14.37
CA VAL A 51 8.42 4.52 -14.16
C VAL A 51 8.17 4.11 -12.72
N ILE A 52 8.53 4.95 -11.76
CA ILE A 52 8.28 4.72 -10.33
C ILE A 52 6.77 4.68 -10.04
N PHE A 53 6.00 5.65 -10.55
CA PHE A 53 4.55 5.67 -10.38
C PHE A 53 3.89 4.43 -10.99
N ALA A 54 4.33 4.01 -12.18
CA ALA A 54 3.82 2.80 -12.83
C ALA A 54 4.17 1.53 -12.02
N ALA A 55 5.40 1.43 -11.50
CA ALA A 55 5.82 0.33 -10.65
C ALA A 55 5.01 0.28 -9.34
N VAL A 56 4.81 1.42 -8.68
CA VAL A 56 4.02 1.51 -7.45
C VAL A 56 2.55 1.21 -7.72
N SER A 57 1.97 1.74 -8.78
CA SER A 57 0.58 1.52 -9.16
C SER A 57 0.30 0.05 -9.51
N SER A 58 1.21 -0.58 -10.26
CA SER A 58 1.11 -2.01 -10.59
C SER A 58 1.30 -2.89 -9.36
N ALA A 59 2.24 -2.56 -8.46
CA ALA A 59 2.42 -3.25 -7.19
C ALA A 59 1.16 -3.12 -6.29
N ALA A 60 0.61 -1.91 -6.16
CA ALA A 60 -0.61 -1.67 -5.40
C ALA A 60 -1.80 -2.45 -5.99
N ALA A 61 -1.99 -2.42 -7.31
CA ALA A 61 -3.02 -3.19 -7.99
C ALA A 61 -2.86 -4.71 -7.77
N ALA A 62 -1.62 -5.21 -7.81
CA ALA A 62 -1.32 -6.61 -7.54
C ALA A 62 -1.63 -6.99 -6.09
N LEU A 63 -1.30 -6.14 -5.12
CA LEU A 63 -1.62 -6.33 -3.70
C LEU A 63 -3.14 -6.33 -3.48
N VAL A 64 -3.86 -5.36 -4.05
CA VAL A 64 -5.32 -5.32 -4.00
C VAL A 64 -5.92 -6.59 -4.60
N LYS A 65 -5.44 -7.04 -5.76
CA LYS A 65 -5.92 -8.27 -6.40
C LYS A 65 -5.58 -9.51 -5.58
N ALA A 66 -4.40 -9.58 -4.99
CA ALA A 66 -3.98 -10.67 -4.11
C ALA A 66 -4.87 -10.72 -2.86
N TYR A 67 -5.11 -9.59 -2.19
CA TYR A 67 -6.00 -9.51 -1.03
C TYR A 67 -7.46 -9.78 -1.41
N ALA A 68 -7.95 -9.21 -2.51
CA ALA A 68 -9.30 -9.44 -3.01
C ALA A 68 -9.50 -10.92 -3.37
N SER A 69 -8.54 -11.58 -4.01
CA SER A 69 -8.61 -13.02 -4.29
C SER A 69 -8.52 -13.87 -3.02
N LYS A 70 -7.73 -13.45 -2.02
CA LYS A 70 -7.63 -14.12 -0.72
C LYS A 70 -8.92 -13.98 0.10
N GLY A 71 -9.54 -12.80 0.06
CA GLY A 71 -10.87 -12.55 0.64
C GLY A 71 -11.99 -13.25 -0.13
N ALA A 72 -11.88 -13.32 -1.46
CA ALA A 72 -12.83 -14.04 -2.31
C ALA A 72 -12.81 -15.53 -2.02
N LYS A 73 -11.64 -16.14 -1.73
CA LYS A 73 -11.58 -17.55 -1.27
C LYS A 73 -12.38 -17.81 0.01
N HIS A 74 -12.56 -16.82 0.88
CA HIS A 74 -13.42 -16.94 2.06
C HIS A 74 -14.91 -16.77 1.75
N LEU A 75 -15.26 -16.12 0.63
CA LEU A 75 -16.64 -15.88 0.21
C LEU A 75 -17.15 -16.92 -0.80
N THR A 76 -16.29 -17.45 -1.66
CA THR A 76 -16.61 -18.49 -2.65
C THR A 76 -16.49 -19.91 -2.10
N ALA A 77 -16.02 -20.09 -0.85
CA ALA A 77 -16.18 -21.32 -0.09
C ALA A 77 -17.63 -21.54 0.40
N ARG A 78 -18.63 -21.04 -0.33
CA ARG A 78 -19.99 -21.57 -0.23
C ARG A 78 -20.10 -22.66 -1.29
N PRO A 79 -20.08 -23.95 -0.92
CA PRO A 79 -20.24 -25.01 -1.88
C PRO A 79 -21.59 -24.82 -2.57
N ALA A 80 -21.55 -24.66 -3.90
CA ALA A 80 -22.70 -24.96 -4.74
C ALA A 80 -22.91 -26.48 -4.69
N ASP A 81 -23.51 -26.91 -3.59
CA ASP A 81 -24.03 -28.24 -3.36
C ASP A 81 -25.55 -28.16 -3.53
N ARG A 82 -26.00 -28.77 -4.64
CA ARG A 82 -27.30 -29.39 -4.96
C ARG A 82 -28.59 -28.74 -4.47
#